data_AF-A0AA42NUS5-F1
#
_entry.id   AF-A0AA42NUS5-F1
#
_cell.length_a   1.000
_cell.length_b   1.000
_cell.length_c   1.000
_cell.angle_alpha   90.00
_cell.angle_beta   90.00
_cell.angle_gamma   90.00
#
_symmetry.space_group_name_H-M   'P 1'
#
loop_
_entity.id
_entity.type
_entity.pdbx_description
1 polymer ?
#
loop_
_entity_poly.entity_id
_entity_poly.type
_entity_poly.pdbx_seq_one_letter_code
_entity_poly.pdbx_strand_id
1 'polypeptide(L)'
;MNDRLISILSWFFGVLIIFAGLRAFSISFIGAILSILGGIALLPIFQKKIESMLKQAIQKRWFVIIALLLMVIGGNLIGKAEQNALQNGTASQGLKDREANRIKLEQERQQLEAKKAEEEAVKEAQRQERDRIINIEVESKMALMNFLKDPDSAEVRNQNGNCGEVNSKNGFGGYTGFKRYIASPTVVAIEGENMTSSEFESAWNKVCH
;
A
#
# COMPACT_ATOMS: atom_id res chain seq x y z
N MET A 1 28.17 10.47 -33.21
CA MET A 1 29.09 9.62 -32.41
C MET A 1 30.32 9.35 -33.27
N ASN A 2 31.50 9.78 -32.85
CA ASN A 2 32.74 9.65 -33.64
C ASN A 2 33.18 8.18 -33.74
N ASP A 3 33.58 7.73 -34.93
CA ASP A 3 34.04 6.34 -35.15
C ASP A 3 35.25 5.95 -34.29
N ARG A 4 36.06 6.93 -33.87
CA ARG A 4 37.14 6.72 -32.89
C ARG A 4 36.60 6.42 -31.48
N LEU A 5 35.58 7.15 -31.04
CA LEU A 5 34.94 6.94 -29.74
C LEU A 5 34.28 5.56 -29.69
N ILE A 6 33.59 5.17 -30.77
CA ILE A 6 32.99 3.83 -30.90
C ILE A 6 34.07 2.75 -30.77
N SER A 7 35.20 2.91 -31.45
CA SER A 7 36.28 1.92 -31.39
C SER A 7 36.90 1.76 -30.00
N ILE A 8 37.04 2.86 -29.24
CA ILE A 8 37.59 2.83 -27.88
C ILE A 8 36.60 2.14 -26.93
N LEU A 9 35.34 2.55 -26.98
CA LEU A 9 34.27 1.98 -26.15
C LEU A 9 34.09 0.47 -26.44
N SER A 10 34.10 0.07 -27.71
CA SER A 10 33.95 -1.35 -28.07
C SER A 10 35.08 -2.23 -27.55
N TRP A 11 36.30 -1.71 -27.42
CA TRP A 11 37.41 -2.45 -26.80
C TRP A 11 37.17 -2.69 -25.30
N PHE A 12 36.80 -1.63 -24.59
CA PHE A 12 36.52 -1.70 -23.16
C PHE A 12 35.34 -2.61 -22.84
N PHE A 13 34.20 -2.40 -23.52
CA PHE A 13 33.01 -3.22 -23.32
C PHE A 13 33.21 -4.66 -23.80
N GLY A 14 33.90 -4.88 -24.93
CA GLY A 14 34.19 -6.22 -25.42
C GLY A 14 34.97 -7.06 -24.41
N VAL A 15 36.01 -6.49 -23.80
CA VAL A 15 36.80 -7.16 -22.76
C VAL A 15 35.97 -7.41 -21.50
N LEU A 16 35.21 -6.42 -21.02
CA LEU A 16 34.34 -6.60 -19.85
C LEU A 16 33.30 -7.71 -20.04
N ILE A 17 32.69 -7.78 -21.21
CA ILE A 17 31.67 -8.78 -21.53
C ILE A 17 32.28 -10.18 -21.59
N ILE A 18 33.50 -10.33 -22.12
CA ILE A 18 34.22 -11.61 -22.11
C ILE A 18 34.49 -12.06 -20.66
N PHE A 19 34.95 -11.16 -19.79
CA PHE A 19 35.15 -11.47 -18.37
C PHE A 19 33.84 -11.86 -17.67
N ALA A 20 32.74 -11.17 -17.96
CA ALA A 20 31.42 -11.52 -17.44
C ALA A 20 30.98 -12.91 -17.91
N GLY A 21 31.18 -13.24 -19.20
CA GLY A 21 30.87 -14.55 -19.76
C GLY A 21 31.69 -15.69 -19.14
N LEU A 22 32.99 -15.47 -18.87
CA LEU A 22 33.84 -16.45 -18.18
C LEU A 22 33.34 -16.75 -16.75
N ARG A 23 32.84 -15.75 -16.03
CA ARG A 23 32.24 -15.94 -14.70
C ARG A 23 30.93 -16.73 -14.77
N ALA A 24 30.14 -16.53 -15.82
CA ALA A 24 28.83 -17.16 -16.02
C ALA A 24 28.90 -18.64 -16.45
N PHE A 25 30.09 -19.16 -16.77
CA PHE A 25 30.27 -20.55 -17.21
C PHE A 25 29.82 -21.58 -16.17
N SER A 26 29.91 -21.23 -14.89
CA SER A 26 29.45 -22.06 -13.77
C SER A 26 27.91 -22.15 -13.65
N ILE A 27 27.18 -21.28 -14.35
CA ILE A 27 25.72 -21.13 -14.24
C ILE A 27 25.04 -21.61 -15.52
N SER A 28 25.53 -21.19 -16.70
CA SER A 28 24.98 -21.60 -17.99
C SER A 28 26.06 -21.63 -19.06
N PHE A 29 26.41 -22.83 -19.53
CA PHE A 29 27.40 -23.02 -20.59
C PHE A 29 27.02 -22.27 -21.88
N ILE A 30 25.76 -22.38 -22.31
CA ILE A 30 25.27 -21.74 -23.54
C ILE A 30 25.20 -20.22 -23.37
N GLY A 31 24.71 -19.73 -22.23
CA GLY A 31 24.65 -18.29 -21.95
C GLY A 31 26.04 -17.64 -21.86
N ALA A 32 27.01 -18.35 -21.28
CA ALA A 32 28.41 -17.94 -21.21
C ALA A 32 29.04 -17.83 -22.60
N ILE A 33 28.83 -18.83 -23.46
CA ILE A 33 29.34 -18.80 -24.84
C ILE A 33 28.75 -17.63 -25.62
N LEU A 34 27.44 -17.42 -25.56
CA LEU A 34 26.80 -16.30 -26.27
C LEU A 34 27.32 -14.93 -25.79
N SER A 35 27.57 -14.80 -24.49
CA SER A 35 28.15 -13.58 -23.91
C SER A 35 29.58 -13.36 -24.41
N ILE A 36 30.42 -14.40 -24.41
CA ILE A 36 31.80 -14.33 -24.92
C ILE A 36 31.80 -13.98 -26.42
N LEU A 37 30.93 -14.60 -27.22
CA LEU A 37 30.79 -14.30 -28.65
C LEU A 37 30.34 -12.86 -28.88
N GLY A 38 29.42 -12.34 -28.07
CA GLY A 38 29.01 -10.93 -28.10
C GLY A 38 30.17 -9.98 -27.78
N GLY A 39 31.00 -10.32 -26.79
CA GLY A 39 32.21 -9.56 -26.47
C GLY A 39 33.27 -9.59 -27.58
N ILE A 40 33.48 -10.75 -28.20
CA ILE A 40 34.40 -10.90 -29.35
C ILE A 40 33.89 -10.09 -30.56
N ALA A 41 32.59 -10.08 -30.81
CA ALA A 41 31.99 -9.31 -31.91
C ALA A 41 32.23 -7.79 -31.80
N LEU A 42 32.43 -7.27 -30.59
CA LEU A 42 32.77 -5.87 -30.35
C LEU A 42 34.26 -5.57 -30.59
N LEU A 43 35.15 -6.55 -30.58
CA LEU A 43 36.58 -6.30 -30.75
C LEU A 43 36.88 -5.84 -32.19
N PRO A 44 37.55 -4.69 -32.39
CA PRO A 44 37.82 -4.15 -33.73
C PRO A 44 38.76 -5.03 -34.57
N ILE A 45 39.57 -5.88 -33.91
CA ILE A 45 40.39 -6.90 -34.59
C ILE A 45 39.49 -7.91 -35.31
N PHE A 46 38.41 -8.32 -34.65
CA PHE A 46 37.44 -9.27 -35.19
C PHE A 46 36.61 -8.64 -36.31
N GLN A 47 36.18 -7.38 -36.13
CA GLN A 47 35.44 -6.62 -37.14
C GLN A 47 36.20 -6.53 -38.47
N LYS A 48 37.48 -6.12 -38.43
CA LYS A 48 38.35 -6.08 -39.62
C LYS A 48 38.50 -7.44 -40.29
N LYS A 49 38.62 -8.51 -39.48
CA LYS A 49 38.73 -9.87 -39.99
C LYS A 49 37.44 -10.32 -40.69
N ILE A 50 36.27 -9.96 -40.17
CA ILE A 50 34.98 -10.24 -40.81
C ILE A 50 34.82 -9.46 -42.12
N GLU A 51 35.12 -8.15 -42.14
CA GLU A 51 35.05 -7.34 -43.36
C GLU A 51 35.96 -7.92 -44.46
N SER A 52 37.15 -8.38 -44.08
CA SER A 52 38.08 -9.05 -45.00
C SER A 52 37.56 -10.39 -45.52
N MET A 53 36.83 -11.17 -44.71
CA MET A 53 36.28 -12.45 -45.13
C MET A 53 35.01 -12.31 -45.96
N LEU A 54 34.13 -11.38 -45.60
CA LEU A 54 32.88 -11.13 -46.32
C LEU A 54 33.07 -10.30 -47.60
N LYS A 55 34.28 -9.74 -47.83
CA LYS A 55 34.59 -8.81 -48.93
C LYS A 55 33.60 -7.64 -49.03
N GLN A 56 32.99 -7.25 -47.92
CA GLN A 56 31.97 -6.21 -47.84
C GLN A 56 32.24 -5.29 -46.65
N ALA A 57 32.13 -3.98 -46.86
CA ALA A 57 32.26 -2.99 -45.81
C ALA A 57 30.95 -2.91 -45.00
N ILE A 58 30.96 -3.42 -43.78
CA ILE A 58 29.82 -3.40 -42.86
C ILE A 58 29.97 -2.19 -41.93
N GLN A 59 28.88 -1.47 -41.69
CA GLN A 59 28.93 -0.35 -40.74
C GLN A 59 29.15 -0.85 -39.31
N LYS A 60 30.06 -0.21 -38.56
CA LYS A 60 30.41 -0.54 -37.17
C LYS A 60 29.19 -0.66 -36.22
N ARG A 61 28.10 0.06 -36.52
CA ARG A 61 26.85 0.02 -35.74
C ARG A 61 26.21 -1.36 -35.71
N TRP A 62 26.30 -2.14 -36.80
CA TRP A 62 25.72 -3.48 -36.86
C TRP A 62 26.37 -4.45 -35.86
N PHE A 63 27.68 -4.37 -35.66
CA PHE A 63 28.37 -5.17 -34.64
C PHE A 63 27.90 -4.86 -33.22
N VAL A 64 27.61 -3.58 -32.93
CA VAL A 64 27.04 -3.16 -31.65
C VAL A 64 25.64 -3.73 -31.46
N ILE A 65 24.79 -3.67 -32.50
CA ILE A 65 23.44 -4.23 -32.46
C ILE A 65 23.48 -5.74 -32.21
N ILE A 66 24.33 -6.48 -32.94
CA ILE A 66 24.48 -7.92 -32.78
C ILE A 66 24.97 -8.27 -31.36
N ALA A 67 25.95 -7.53 -30.83
CA ALA A 67 26.45 -7.76 -29.48
C ALA A 67 25.38 -7.50 -28.40
N LEU A 68 24.56 -6.45 -28.56
CA LEU A 68 23.43 -6.18 -27.66
C LEU A 68 22.38 -7.28 -27.73
N LEU A 69 22.04 -7.77 -28.93
CA LEU A 69 21.12 -8.90 -29.09
C LEU A 69 21.65 -10.16 -28.39
N LEU A 70 22.92 -10.49 -28.58
CA LEU A 70 23.57 -11.63 -27.91
C LEU A 70 23.58 -11.47 -26.38
N MET A 71 23.78 -10.25 -25.88
CA MET A 71 23.72 -9.97 -24.43
C MET A 71 22.31 -10.17 -23.87
N VAL A 72 21.27 -9.65 -24.53
CA VAL A 72 19.88 -9.80 -24.07
C VAL A 72 19.47 -11.27 -24.09
N ILE A 73 19.77 -12.00 -25.17
CA ILE A 73 19.45 -13.43 -25.30
C ILE A 73 20.23 -14.24 -24.26
N GLY A 74 21.53 -13.98 -24.14
CA GLY A 74 22.41 -14.65 -23.16
C GLY A 74 21.97 -14.40 -21.71
N GLY A 75 21.60 -13.16 -21.37
CA GLY A 75 21.11 -12.80 -20.04
C GLY A 75 19.81 -13.52 -19.67
N ASN A 76 18.84 -13.58 -20.58
CA ASN A 76 17.60 -14.33 -20.38
C ASN A 76 17.86 -15.84 -20.17
N LEU A 77 18.80 -16.42 -20.91
CA LEU A 77 19.21 -17.82 -20.74
C LEU A 77 19.87 -18.08 -19.39
N ILE A 78 20.73 -17.17 -18.91
CA ILE A 78 21.38 -17.28 -17.59
C ILE A 78 20.31 -17.19 -16.48
N GLY A 79 19.40 -16.21 -16.54
CA GLY A 79 18.33 -16.09 -15.54
C GLY A 79 17.41 -17.31 -15.49
N LYS A 80 17.06 -17.88 -16.65
CA LYS A 80 16.27 -19.13 -16.71
C LYS A 80 17.04 -20.33 -16.18
N ALA A 81 18.36 -20.39 -16.39
CA ALA A 81 19.21 -21.45 -15.82
C ALA A 81 19.29 -21.35 -14.29
N GLU A 82 19.38 -20.15 -13.71
CA GLU A 82 19.35 -19.95 -12.26
C GLU A 82 18.02 -20.40 -11.65
N GLN A 83 16.89 -20.04 -12.26
CA GLN A 83 15.57 -20.50 -11.83
C GLN A 83 15.43 -22.02 -11.93
N ASN A 84 15.87 -22.61 -13.03
CA ASN A 84 15.85 -24.06 -13.19
C ASN A 84 16.75 -24.74 -12.14
N ALA A 85 17.91 -24.16 -11.81
CA ALA A 85 18.82 -24.67 -10.78
C ALA A 85 18.21 -24.62 -9.37
N LEU A 86 17.42 -23.59 -9.08
CA LEU A 86 16.64 -23.51 -7.84
C LEU A 86 15.56 -24.59 -7.80
N GLN A 87 14.80 -24.73 -8.89
CA GLN A 87 13.68 -25.67 -8.99
C GLN A 87 14.11 -27.15 -8.98
N ASN A 88 15.23 -27.48 -9.63
CA ASN A 88 15.77 -28.85 -9.65
C ASN A 88 16.72 -29.15 -8.47
N GLY A 89 16.90 -28.20 -7.55
CA GLY A 89 17.71 -28.36 -6.34
C GLY A 89 19.23 -28.27 -6.52
N THR A 90 19.74 -28.08 -7.75
CA THR A 90 21.18 -28.02 -8.05
C THR A 90 21.82 -26.63 -7.81
N ALA A 91 21.02 -25.64 -7.41
CA ALA A 91 21.50 -24.30 -7.10
C ALA A 91 22.58 -24.28 -6.01
N SER A 92 23.55 -23.37 -6.17
CA SER A 92 24.59 -23.12 -5.19
C SER A 92 23.99 -22.56 -3.89
N GLN A 93 24.64 -22.83 -2.76
CA GLN A 93 24.16 -22.40 -1.44
C GLN A 93 23.97 -20.88 -1.38
N GLY A 94 24.93 -20.10 -1.90
CA GLY A 94 24.81 -18.64 -1.93
C GLY A 94 23.65 -18.09 -2.78
N LEU A 95 23.14 -18.86 -3.75
CA LEU A 95 21.97 -18.49 -4.55
C LEU A 95 20.67 -18.81 -3.80
N LYS A 96 20.63 -19.94 -3.09
CA LYS A 96 19.53 -20.32 -2.19
C LYS A 96 19.37 -19.34 -1.02
N ASP A 97 20.48 -18.94 -0.38
CA ASP A 97 20.46 -18.01 0.75
C ASP A 97 19.95 -16.62 0.35
N ARG A 98 20.32 -16.14 -0.84
CA ARG A 98 19.85 -14.85 -1.39
C ARG A 98 18.35 -14.87 -1.64
N GLU A 99 17.84 -15.96 -2.21
CA GLU A 99 16.41 -16.12 -2.46
C GLU A 99 15.63 -16.25 -1.15
N ALA A 100 16.10 -17.08 -0.22
CA ALA A 100 15.49 -17.23 1.09
C ALA A 100 15.41 -15.90 1.85
N ASN A 101 16.49 -15.09 1.82
CA ASN A 101 16.48 -13.76 2.42
C ASN A 101 15.49 -12.80 1.73
N ARG A 102 15.35 -12.86 0.40
CA ARG A 102 14.34 -12.05 -0.30
C ARG A 102 12.93 -12.43 0.09
N ILE A 103 12.63 -13.73 0.10
CA ILE A 103 11.30 -14.24 0.49
C ILE A 103 11.01 -13.86 1.94
N LYS A 104 11.97 -14.02 2.84
CA LYS A 104 11.82 -13.64 4.25
C LYS A 104 11.54 -12.14 4.41
N LEU A 105 12.31 -11.28 3.74
CA LEU A 105 12.10 -9.83 3.78
C LEU A 105 10.74 -9.43 3.20
N GLU A 106 10.31 -10.07 2.12
CA GLU A 106 9.01 -9.83 1.51
C GLU A 106 7.86 -10.27 2.44
N GLN A 107 8.00 -11.41 3.09
CA GLN A 107 7.05 -11.89 4.11
C GLN A 107 6.98 -10.94 5.31
N GLU A 108 8.13 -10.49 5.84
CA GLU A 108 8.18 -9.52 6.95
C GLU A 108 7.51 -8.20 6.56
N ARG A 109 7.75 -7.73 5.33
CA ARG A 109 7.12 -6.52 4.81
C ARG A 109 5.61 -6.68 4.69
N GLN A 110 5.14 -7.78 4.11
CA GLN A 110 3.71 -8.08 3.99
C GLN A 110 3.04 -8.18 5.35
N GLN A 111 3.69 -8.83 6.34
CA GLN A 111 3.19 -8.90 7.70
C GLN A 111 3.12 -7.52 8.36
N LEU A 112 4.12 -6.67 8.15
CA LEU A 112 4.12 -5.30 8.69
C LEU A 112 3.03 -4.45 8.05
N GLU A 113 2.85 -4.53 6.74
CA GLU A 113 1.79 -3.83 6.01
C GLU A 113 0.41 -4.31 6.46
N ALA A 114 0.20 -5.63 6.64
CA ALA A 114 -1.04 -6.18 7.17
C ALA A 114 -1.33 -5.71 8.61
N LYS A 115 -0.32 -5.72 9.49
CA LYS A 115 -0.47 -5.23 10.87
C LYS A 115 -0.82 -3.74 10.91
N LYS A 116 -0.20 -2.92 10.07
CA LYS A 116 -0.52 -1.49 9.96
C LYS A 116 -1.94 -1.26 9.43
N ALA A 117 -2.34 -2.00 8.40
CA ALA A 117 -3.68 -1.92 7.86
C ALA A 117 -4.75 -2.35 8.89
N GLU A 118 -4.47 -3.38 9.68
CA GLU A 118 -5.34 -3.82 10.78
C GLU A 118 -5.44 -2.75 11.89
N GLU A 119 -4.31 -2.18 12.31
CA GLU A 119 -4.28 -1.10 13.30
C GLU A 119 -5.03 0.15 12.82
N GLU A 120 -4.82 0.55 11.55
CA GLU A 120 -5.52 1.67 10.93
C GLU A 120 -7.03 1.41 10.83
N ALA A 121 -7.44 0.19 10.47
CA ALA A 121 -8.84 -0.20 10.40
C ALA A 121 -9.51 -0.17 11.79
N VAL A 122 -8.84 -0.65 12.83
CA VAL A 122 -9.34 -0.59 14.21
C VAL A 122 -9.47 0.87 14.67
N LYS A 123 -8.47 1.70 14.39
CA LYS A 123 -8.49 3.13 14.74
C LYS A 123 -9.61 3.87 14.03
N GLU A 124 -9.84 3.56 12.76
CA GLU A 124 -10.91 4.15 11.97
C GLU A 124 -12.30 3.69 12.47
N ALA A 125 -12.48 2.40 12.75
CA ALA A 125 -13.71 1.90 13.37
C ALA A 125 -14.01 2.57 14.72
N GLN A 126 -12.98 2.77 15.57
CA GLN A 126 -13.12 3.48 16.84
C GLN A 126 -13.48 4.96 16.64
N ARG A 127 -12.95 5.62 15.61
CA ARG A 127 -13.32 7.00 15.27
C ARG A 127 -14.77 7.06 14.79
N GLN A 128 -15.17 6.18 13.89
CA GLN A 128 -16.53 6.12 13.36
C GLN A 128 -17.56 5.86 14.48
N GLU A 129 -17.27 4.95 15.41
CA GLU A 129 -18.16 4.71 16.53
C GLU A 129 -18.23 5.92 17.49
N ARG A 130 -17.09 6.55 17.78
CA ARG A 130 -17.08 7.80 18.58
C ARG A 130 -17.89 8.90 17.91
N ASP A 131 -17.69 9.12 16.61
CA ASP A 131 -18.38 10.15 15.85
C ASP A 131 -19.88 9.85 15.77
N ARG A 132 -20.25 8.57 15.67
CA ARG A 132 -21.65 8.12 15.74
C ARG A 132 -22.28 8.47 17.09
N ILE A 133 -21.61 8.17 18.20
CA ILE A 133 -22.10 8.49 19.56
C ILE A 133 -22.26 10.02 19.71
N ILE A 134 -21.25 10.79 19.31
CA ILE A 134 -21.29 12.26 19.35
C ILE A 134 -22.44 12.79 18.49
N ASN A 135 -22.64 12.27 17.29
CA ASN A 135 -23.72 12.71 16.41
C ASN A 135 -25.10 12.43 17.03
N ILE A 136 -25.30 11.26 17.65
CA ILE A 136 -26.55 10.95 18.36
C ILE A 136 -26.80 11.98 19.48
N GLU A 137 -25.78 12.30 20.28
CA GLU A 137 -25.91 13.28 21.36
C GLU A 137 -26.18 14.70 20.84
N VAL A 138 -25.49 15.11 19.78
CA VAL A 138 -25.69 16.42 19.15
C VAL A 138 -27.10 16.53 18.57
N GLU A 139 -27.57 15.52 17.85
CA GLU A 139 -28.93 15.47 17.30
C GLU A 139 -30.00 15.44 18.39
N SER A 140 -29.81 14.64 19.43
CA SER A 140 -30.70 14.58 20.60
C SER A 140 -30.82 15.95 21.27
N LYS A 141 -29.68 16.61 21.52
CA LYS A 141 -29.66 17.93 22.13
C LYS A 141 -30.33 18.97 21.23
N MET A 142 -30.06 18.96 19.93
CA MET A 142 -30.72 19.88 18.99
C MET A 142 -32.24 19.68 18.97
N ALA A 143 -32.71 18.43 18.94
CA ALA A 143 -34.14 18.13 18.97
C ALA A 143 -34.79 18.62 20.26
N LEU A 144 -34.14 18.39 21.41
CA LEU A 144 -34.59 18.92 22.69
C LEU A 144 -34.68 20.45 22.66
N MET A 145 -33.63 21.14 22.25
CA MET A 145 -33.61 22.62 22.21
C MET A 145 -34.70 23.18 21.30
N ASN A 146 -34.96 22.55 20.16
CA ASN A 146 -36.05 22.96 19.25
C ASN A 146 -37.46 22.74 19.85
N PHE A 147 -37.59 21.84 20.82
CA PHE A 147 -38.86 21.55 21.49
C PHE A 147 -39.14 22.51 22.66
N LEU A 148 -38.10 22.97 23.36
CA LEU A 148 -38.23 23.82 24.54
C LEU A 148 -38.80 25.22 24.19
N LYS A 149 -39.53 25.80 25.16
CA LYS A 149 -40.11 27.16 25.01
C LYS A 149 -39.06 28.27 25.08
N ASP A 150 -38.03 28.09 25.91
CA ASP A 150 -36.92 29.01 26.10
C ASP A 150 -35.61 28.22 26.13
N PRO A 151 -35.09 27.82 24.94
CA PRO A 151 -33.90 26.97 24.84
C PRO A 151 -32.62 27.65 25.33
N ASP A 152 -32.51 28.97 25.16
CA ASP A 152 -31.33 29.74 25.60
C ASP A 152 -31.15 29.71 27.12
N SER A 153 -32.24 29.50 27.85
CA SER A 153 -32.28 29.43 29.31
C SER A 153 -32.14 28.01 29.86
N ALA A 154 -32.07 26.99 28.99
CA ALA A 154 -32.12 25.60 29.38
C ALA A 154 -30.73 25.03 29.72
N GLU A 155 -30.63 24.30 30.82
CA GLU A 155 -29.42 23.61 31.22
C GLU A 155 -29.59 22.10 31.00
N VAL A 156 -28.65 21.48 30.27
CA VAL A 156 -28.63 20.04 30.02
C VAL A 156 -27.43 19.41 30.70
N ARG A 157 -27.65 18.27 31.37
CA ARG A 157 -26.59 17.49 32.02
C ARG A 157 -26.87 15.99 31.93
N ASN A 158 -25.87 15.19 32.29
CA ASN A 158 -25.95 13.73 32.30
C ASN A 158 -26.46 13.14 30.97
N GLN A 159 -26.07 13.78 29.85
CA GLN A 159 -26.46 13.32 28.53
C GLN A 159 -25.67 12.06 28.18
N ASN A 160 -26.39 11.04 27.70
CA ASN A 160 -25.84 9.82 27.14
C ASN A 160 -26.73 9.40 25.97
N GLY A 161 -26.21 9.50 24.75
CA GLY A 161 -26.98 9.28 23.54
C GLY A 161 -28.24 10.17 23.48
N ASN A 162 -29.41 9.53 23.44
CA ASN A 162 -30.71 10.20 23.32
C ASN A 162 -31.31 10.65 24.66
N CYS A 163 -30.66 10.37 25.79
CA CYS A 163 -31.23 10.55 27.11
C CYS A 163 -30.40 11.52 27.95
N GLY A 164 -31.04 12.23 28.86
CA GLY A 164 -30.35 13.11 29.80
C GLY A 164 -31.31 13.80 30.76
N GLU A 165 -30.81 14.85 31.40
CA GLU A 165 -31.60 15.70 32.28
C GLU A 165 -31.57 17.15 31.78
N VAL A 166 -32.74 17.79 31.80
CA VAL A 166 -32.91 19.19 31.39
C VAL A 166 -33.60 19.99 32.47
N ASN A 167 -33.12 21.19 32.73
CA ASN A 167 -33.82 22.19 33.53
C ASN A 167 -34.17 23.38 32.62
N SER A 168 -35.45 23.57 32.35
CA SER A 168 -35.97 24.61 31.46
C SER A 168 -37.19 25.32 32.05
N LYS A 169 -37.51 26.50 31.54
CA LYS A 169 -38.72 27.23 31.94
C LYS A 169 -39.97 26.51 31.45
N ASN A 170 -40.96 26.40 32.34
CA ASN A 170 -42.31 25.93 32.01
C ASN A 170 -43.12 27.01 31.27
N GLY A 171 -44.36 26.69 30.88
CA GLY A 171 -45.26 27.63 30.20
C GLY A 171 -45.63 28.90 30.98
N PHE A 172 -45.29 28.96 32.28
CA PHE A 172 -45.48 30.12 33.16
C PHE A 172 -44.16 30.89 33.41
N GLY A 173 -43.06 30.52 32.74
CA GLY A 173 -41.76 31.19 32.82
C GLY A 173 -40.89 30.78 34.01
N GLY A 174 -41.30 29.80 34.82
CA GLY A 174 -40.55 29.33 35.99
C GLY A 174 -39.79 28.03 35.75
N TYR A 175 -38.64 27.86 36.41
CA TYR A 175 -37.90 26.60 36.42
C TYR A 175 -38.55 25.60 37.39
N THR A 176 -38.61 24.34 37.00
CA THR A 176 -39.19 23.26 37.83
C THR A 176 -38.14 22.24 38.31
N GLY A 177 -36.86 22.53 38.07
CA GLY A 177 -35.75 21.64 38.36
C GLY A 177 -35.39 20.74 37.18
N PHE A 178 -34.33 19.96 37.34
CA PHE A 178 -33.92 18.98 36.35
C PHE A 178 -34.95 17.87 36.22
N LYS A 179 -35.39 17.62 34.99
CA LYS A 179 -36.26 16.52 34.62
C LYS A 179 -35.56 15.63 33.60
N ARG A 180 -35.84 14.34 33.66
CA ARG A 180 -35.35 13.38 32.67
C ARG A 180 -36.02 13.66 31.32
N TYR A 181 -35.25 13.56 30.25
CA TYR A 181 -35.75 13.65 28.89
C TYR A 181 -35.22 12.51 28.01
N ILE A 182 -36.01 12.18 26.99
CA ILE A 182 -35.62 11.34 25.85
C ILE A 182 -35.86 12.18 24.61
N ALA A 183 -34.81 12.46 23.85
CA ALA A 183 -34.89 13.30 22.65
C ALA A 183 -34.15 12.65 21.48
N SER A 184 -34.82 12.66 20.33
CA SER A 184 -34.28 12.30 19.01
C SER A 184 -34.90 13.23 17.96
N PRO A 185 -34.41 13.22 16.72
CA PRO A 185 -35.01 14.03 15.65
C PRO A 185 -36.51 13.81 15.42
N THR A 186 -37.08 12.68 15.87
CA THR A 186 -38.49 12.32 15.66
C THR A 186 -39.36 12.41 16.90
N VAL A 187 -38.78 12.30 18.10
CA VAL A 187 -39.54 12.30 19.36
C VAL A 187 -38.78 13.07 20.43
N VAL A 188 -39.51 13.90 21.18
CA VAL A 188 -39.01 14.54 22.40
C VAL A 188 -40.02 14.26 23.50
N ALA A 189 -39.56 13.69 24.61
CA ALA A 189 -40.35 13.42 25.80
C ALA A 189 -39.61 13.96 27.02
N ILE A 190 -40.31 14.72 27.87
CA ILE A 190 -39.82 15.24 29.14
C ILE A 190 -40.76 14.73 30.24
N GLU A 191 -40.18 14.12 31.26
CA GLU A 191 -40.91 13.49 32.35
C GLU A 191 -41.89 14.46 33.03
N GLY A 192 -43.18 14.11 33.06
CA GLY A 192 -44.20 14.90 33.73
C GLY A 192 -44.55 16.21 33.02
N GLU A 193 -44.16 16.38 31.74
CA GLU A 193 -44.61 17.50 30.91
C GLU A 193 -45.52 17.04 29.79
N ASN A 194 -44.96 16.40 28.77
CA ASN A 194 -45.71 15.92 27.61
C ASN A 194 -45.97 14.40 27.64
N MET A 195 -45.54 13.73 28.71
CA MET A 195 -45.77 12.32 28.97
C MET A 195 -45.92 12.09 30.47
N THR A 196 -46.81 11.19 30.87
CA THR A 196 -46.98 10.85 32.29
C THR A 196 -45.73 10.14 32.83
N SER A 197 -45.42 10.30 34.12
CA SER A 197 -44.23 9.68 34.72
C SER A 197 -44.20 8.16 34.56
N SER A 198 -45.36 7.48 34.62
CA SER A 198 -45.43 6.03 34.44
C SER A 198 -45.12 5.58 33.01
N GLU A 199 -45.59 6.31 32.01
CA GLU A 199 -45.30 6.01 30.60
C GLU A 199 -43.84 6.34 30.27
N PHE A 200 -43.36 7.47 30.78
CA PHE A 200 -41.98 7.91 30.62
C PHE A 200 -41.01 6.89 31.21
N GLU A 201 -41.27 6.37 32.41
CA GLU A 201 -40.45 5.35 33.05
C GLU A 201 -40.36 4.08 32.20
N SER A 202 -41.46 3.67 31.53
CA SER A 202 -41.42 2.53 30.61
C SER A 202 -40.57 2.79 29.36
N ALA A 203 -40.60 4.02 28.82
CA ALA A 203 -39.78 4.40 27.68
C ALA A 203 -38.29 4.53 28.06
N TRP A 204 -38.01 5.13 29.21
CA TRP A 204 -36.67 5.33 29.75
C TRP A 204 -35.94 3.99 29.90
N ASN A 205 -36.57 3.02 30.55
CA ASN A 205 -35.98 1.70 30.77
C ASN A 205 -35.73 0.90 29.48
N LYS A 206 -36.36 1.27 28.35
CA LYS A 206 -36.17 0.61 27.05
C LYS A 206 -35.08 1.25 26.20
N VAL A 207 -34.79 2.53 26.40
CA VAL A 207 -33.99 3.34 25.45
C VAL A 207 -32.75 3.94 26.11
N CYS A 208 -32.77 4.16 27.42
CA CYS A 208 -31.69 4.78 28.17
C CYS A 208 -30.95 3.72 28.99
N HIS A 209 -29.66 3.53 28.71
CA HIS A 209 -28.78 2.55 29.36
C HIS A 209 -27.46 3.19 29.77
#